data_AF-A0A820EKM3-F1
#
_entry.id   AF-A0A820EKM3-F1
#
_cell.length_a   1.000
_cell.length_b   1.000
_cell.length_c   1.000
_cell.angle_alpha   90.00
_cell.angle_beta   90.00
_cell.angle_gamma   90.00
#
_symmetry.space_group_name_H-M   'P 1'
#
loop_
_entity.id
_entity.type
_entity.pdbx_description
1 polymer ?
#
loop_
_entity_poly.entity_id
_entity_poly.type
_entity_poly.pdbx_seq_one_letter_code
_entity_poly.pdbx_strand_id
1 'polypeptide(L)'
;MNRFGDIEVSLKRLPPVYGYRSAQLVSIEKALEPIQPQIDELPYYIKIAKRNCHFPSEHELSRDQSAAVYIYTMEWGDTTLYRVLNKALRSE
;
A
#
# COMPACT_ATOMS: atom_id res chain seq x y z
N MET A 1 0.54 29.15 -8.17
CA MET A 1 0.84 27.78 -8.61
C MET A 1 2.10 27.36 -7.84
N ASN A 2 1.92 26.75 -6.67
CA ASN A 2 3.06 26.37 -5.82
C ASN A 2 3.72 25.13 -6.45
N ARG A 3 4.99 25.26 -6.83
CA ARG A 3 5.82 24.15 -7.27
C ARG A 3 5.84 23.11 -6.16
N PHE A 4 5.58 21.86 -6.50
CA PHE A 4 5.66 20.67 -5.63
C PHE A 4 7.09 20.38 -5.09
N GLY A 5 7.98 21.38 -5.04
CA GLY A 5 9.40 21.22 -4.67
C GLY A 5 9.71 21.43 -3.20
N ASP A 6 8.86 22.17 -2.48
CA ASP A 6 9.14 22.56 -1.09
C ASP A 6 8.34 21.67 -0.12
N ILE A 7 8.56 20.35 -0.21
CA ILE A 7 8.15 19.47 0.89
C ILE A 7 9.31 19.50 1.89
N GLU A 8 9.13 20.16 3.04
CA GLU A 8 10.02 20.03 4.20
C GLU A 8 9.92 18.60 4.77
N VAL A 9 10.46 17.63 4.03
CA VAL A 9 10.65 16.26 4.52
C VAL A 9 12.06 16.17 5.06
N SER A 10 12.16 16.06 6.39
CA SER A 10 13.39 15.56 7.00
C SER A 10 13.56 14.10 6.56
N LEU A 11 14.53 13.84 5.67
CA LEU A 11 14.89 12.48 5.27
C LEU A 11 15.55 11.75 6.43
N LYS A 12 14.74 11.19 7.33
CA LYS A 12 15.20 10.32 8.42
C LYS A 12 15.72 9.02 7.82
N ARG A 13 16.98 8.66 8.11
CA ARG A 13 17.50 7.34 7.78
C ARG A 13 16.85 6.31 8.70
N LEU A 14 15.92 5.55 8.15
CA LEU A 14 15.34 4.39 8.84
C LEU A 14 16.23 3.16 8.61
N PRO A 15 16.49 2.34 9.64
CA PRO A 15 17.19 1.08 9.44
C PRO A 15 16.35 0.15 8.54
N PRO A 16 16.98 -0.76 7.78
CA PRO A 16 16.25 -1.79 7.07
C PRO A 16 15.36 -2.59 8.03
N VAL A 17 14.15 -2.93 7.59
CA VAL A 17 13.26 -3.83 8.34
C VAL A 17 13.81 -5.25 8.20
N TYR A 18 14.81 -5.61 9.02
CA TYR A 18 15.54 -6.87 8.91
C TYR A 18 14.62 -8.11 8.95
N GLY A 19 13.53 -8.06 9.72
CA GLY A 19 12.55 -9.14 9.80
C GLY A 19 11.69 -9.34 8.55
N TYR A 20 11.63 -8.34 7.65
CA TYR A 20 10.78 -8.41 6.45
C TYR A 20 11.28 -9.46 5.46
N ARG A 21 12.60 -9.64 5.32
CA ARG A 21 13.18 -10.62 4.40
C ARG A 21 12.77 -12.06 4.72
N SER A 22 12.61 -12.37 6.01
CA SER A 22 12.17 -13.68 6.49
C SER A 22 10.66 -13.78 6.67
N ALA A 23 9.93 -12.69 6.46
CA ALA A 23 8.49 -12.69 6.61
C ALA A 23 7.85 -13.55 5.51
N GLN A 24 6.90 -14.38 5.90
CA GLN A 24 6.12 -15.16 4.96
C GLN A 24 5.26 -14.22 4.11
N LEU A 25 5.27 -14.42 2.80
CA LEU A 25 4.33 -13.75 1.92
C LEU A 25 2.91 -14.26 2.21
N VAL A 26 2.01 -13.34 2.49
CA VAL A 26 0.60 -13.60 2.77
C VAL A 26 -0.27 -12.90 1.72
N SER A 27 -1.56 -13.21 1.70
CA SER A 27 -2.50 -12.50 0.83
C SER A 27 -2.62 -11.03 1.23
N ILE A 28 -3.05 -10.19 0.29
CA ILE A 28 -3.24 -8.76 0.56
C ILE A 28 -4.29 -8.51 1.66
N GLU A 29 -5.32 -9.35 1.76
CA GLU A 29 -6.31 -9.28 2.85
C GLU A 29 -5.61 -9.44 4.20
N LYS A 30 -4.77 -10.48 4.33
CA LYS A 30 -4.08 -10.77 5.58
C LYS A 30 -3.07 -9.69 5.95
N ALA A 31 -2.35 -9.16 4.96
CA ALA A 31 -1.36 -8.10 5.17
C ALA A 31 -2.01 -6.80 5.67
N LEU A 32 -3.24 -6.51 5.25
CA LEU A 32 -3.93 -5.26 5.55
C LEU A 32 -4.86 -5.32 6.77
N GLU A 33 -5.06 -6.49 7.38
CA GLU A 33 -5.84 -6.65 8.61
C GLU A 33 -5.52 -5.60 9.70
N PRO A 34 -4.24 -5.26 10.00
CA PRO A 34 -3.93 -4.32 11.07
C PRO A 34 -4.44 -2.89 10.84
N ILE A 35 -4.61 -2.49 9.58
CA ILE A 35 -5.03 -1.14 9.20
C ILE A 35 -6.45 -1.10 8.60
N GLN A 36 -7.08 -2.26 8.44
CA GLN A 36 -8.44 -2.38 7.92
C GLN A 36 -9.46 -1.50 8.65
N PRO A 37 -9.45 -1.35 10.00
CA PRO A 37 -10.41 -0.48 10.69
C PRO A 37 -10.26 1.02 10.38
N GLN A 38 -9.14 1.43 9.76
CA GLN A 38 -8.84 2.83 9.43
C GLN A 38 -9.22 3.20 7.98
N ILE A 39 -9.61 2.22 7.17
CA ILE A 39 -9.86 2.39 5.73
C ILE A 39 -11.29 1.96 5.43
N ASP A 40 -12.10 2.92 4.99
CA ASP A 40 -13.49 2.66 4.66
C ASP A 40 -13.58 1.72 3.46
N GLU A 41 -14.43 0.70 3.61
CA GLU A 41 -14.73 -0.30 2.59
C GLU A 41 -13.49 -1.03 2.02
N LEU A 42 -12.39 -1.14 2.78
CA LEU A 42 -11.15 -1.78 2.30
C LEU A 42 -11.36 -3.15 1.61
N PRO A 43 -12.20 -4.08 2.13
CA PRO A 43 -12.43 -5.36 1.46
C PRO A 43 -13.03 -5.24 0.06
N TYR A 44 -13.83 -4.21 -0.19
CA TYR A 44 -14.40 -3.93 -1.51
C TYR A 44 -13.31 -3.47 -2.48
N TYR A 45 -12.45 -2.54 -2.04
CA TYR A 45 -11.36 -2.04 -2.86
C TYR A 45 -10.27 -3.07 -3.14
N ILE A 46 -10.01 -4.00 -2.20
CA ILE A 46 -9.14 -5.17 -2.46
C ILE A 46 -9.71 -6.01 -3.62
N LYS A 47 -11.02 -6.25 -3.65
CA LYS A 47 -11.66 -7.01 -4.74
C LYS A 47 -11.55 -6.29 -6.08
N ILE A 48 -11.71 -4.96 -6.09
CA ILE A 48 -11.52 -4.14 -7.29
C ILE A 48 -10.08 -4.25 -7.78
N ALA A 49 -9.10 -4.06 -6.91
CA ALA A 49 -7.68 -4.16 -7.27
C ALA A 49 -7.34 -5.52 -7.88
N LYS A 50 -7.78 -6.62 -7.26
CA LYS A 50 -7.59 -7.98 -7.78
C LYS A 50 -8.28 -8.27 -9.12
N ARG A 51 -9.35 -7.53 -9.45
CA ARG A 51 -10.07 -7.67 -10.73
C ARG A 51 -9.42 -6.86 -11.85
N ASN A 52 -8.85 -5.71 -11.53
CA ASN A 52 -8.22 -4.82 -12.50
C ASN A 52 -6.77 -5.19 -12.84
N CYS A 53 -6.16 -6.09 -12.07
CA CYS A 53 -4.83 -6.59 -12.40
C CYS A 53 -4.91 -7.74 -13.42
N HIS A 54 -4.12 -7.64 -14.50
CA HIS A 54 -3.96 -8.71 -15.48
C HIS A 54 -3.06 -9.83 -14.93
N PHE A 55 -3.42 -11.08 -15.26
CA PHE A 55 -2.68 -12.27 -14.88
C PHE A 55 -2.57 -13.25 -16.05
N PRO A 56 -1.36 -13.75 -16.36
CA PRO A 56 -0.06 -13.47 -15.73
C PRO A 56 0.39 -12.01 -15.91
N SER A 57 1.10 -11.47 -14.93
CA SER A 57 1.66 -10.12 -14.99
C SER A 57 2.86 -10.09 -15.92
N GLU A 58 3.03 -9.01 -16.70
CA GLU A 58 4.21 -8.77 -17.56
C GLU A 58 5.52 -8.70 -16.76
N HIS A 59 5.43 -8.53 -15.44
CA HIS A 59 6.55 -8.38 -14.51
C HIS A 59 6.68 -9.56 -13.54
N GLU A 60 6.07 -10.71 -13.86
CA GLU A 60 6.13 -11.93 -13.03
C GLU A 60 5.62 -11.74 -11.59
N LEU A 61 4.81 -10.70 -11.36
CA LEU A 61 4.17 -10.47 -10.07
C LEU A 61 3.08 -11.51 -9.85
N SER A 62 2.87 -11.89 -8.58
CA SER A 62 1.68 -12.64 -8.15
C SER A 62 0.43 -11.77 -8.08
N ARG A 63 -0.74 -12.41 -7.96
CA ARG A 63 -2.03 -11.72 -7.85
C ARG A 63 -2.11 -10.70 -6.73
N ASP A 64 -1.60 -11.08 -5.57
CA ASP A 64 -1.59 -10.20 -4.41
C ASP A 64 -0.56 -9.07 -4.57
N GLN A 65 0.58 -9.31 -5.21
CA GLN A 65 1.59 -8.26 -5.45
C GLN A 65 1.10 -7.20 -6.44
N SER A 66 0.53 -7.59 -7.58
CA SER A 66 -0.03 -6.60 -8.51
C SER A 66 -1.20 -5.85 -7.88
N ALA A 67 -2.06 -6.55 -7.14
CA ALA A 67 -3.16 -5.92 -6.43
C ALA A 67 -2.65 -4.91 -5.40
N ALA A 68 -1.57 -5.20 -4.67
CA ALA A 68 -0.97 -4.31 -3.68
C ALA A 68 -0.48 -3.00 -4.30
N VAL A 69 0.20 -3.08 -5.45
CA VAL A 69 0.62 -1.88 -6.20
C VAL A 69 -0.61 -1.10 -6.67
N TYR A 70 -1.59 -1.80 -7.25
CA TYR A 70 -2.81 -1.16 -7.78
C TYR A 70 -3.57 -0.40 -6.69
N ILE A 71 -3.89 -1.06 -5.56
CA ILE A 71 -4.65 -0.44 -4.47
C ILE A 71 -3.87 0.70 -3.79
N TYR A 72 -2.54 0.65 -3.80
CA TYR A 72 -1.72 1.74 -3.27
C TYR A 72 -1.81 2.99 -4.14
N THR A 73 -1.92 2.84 -5.46
CA THR A 73 -2.05 3.97 -6.39
C THR A 73 -3.50 4.43 -6.62
N MET A 74 -4.48 3.65 -6.14
CA MET A 74 -5.88 3.95 -6.34
C MET A 74 -6.33 5.06 -5.36
N GLU A 75 -7.12 6.01 -5.86
CA GLU A 75 -7.74 7.05 -5.05
C GLU A 75 -9.23 6.77 -4.85
N TRP A 76 -9.70 6.84 -3.60
CA TRP A 76 -11.10 6.74 -3.22
C TRP A 76 -11.34 7.38 -1.86
N GLY A 77 -12.40 8.18 -1.72
CA GLY A 77 -12.75 8.83 -0.46
C GLY A 77 -11.57 9.54 0.22
N ASP A 78 -11.61 9.58 1.55
CA ASP A 78 -10.60 10.28 2.34
C ASP A 78 -9.54 9.38 2.99
N THR A 79 -9.88 8.11 3.20
CA THR A 79 -9.10 7.11 3.96
C THR A 79 -8.42 6.08 3.05
N THR A 80 -7.83 6.49 1.93
CA THR A 80 -7.14 5.56 1.01
C THR A 80 -5.98 4.82 1.66
N LEU A 81 -5.63 3.65 1.09
CA LEU A 81 -4.47 2.87 1.55
C LEU A 81 -3.18 3.69 1.55
N TYR A 82 -2.89 4.43 0.48
CA TYR A 82 -1.71 5.30 0.41
C TYR A 82 -1.66 6.32 1.55
N ARG A 83 -2.79 6.96 1.86
CA ARG A 83 -2.85 8.01 2.90
C ARG A 83 -2.63 7.40 4.28
N VAL A 84 -3.37 6.35 4.62
CA VAL A 84 -3.29 5.71 5.93
C VAL A 84 -1.91 5.08 6.15
N LEU A 85 -1.41 4.33 5.17
CA LEU A 85 -0.11 3.66 5.27
C LEU A 85 1.03 4.66 5.39
N ASN A 86 1.09 5.69 4.54
CA ASN A 86 2.16 6.69 4.64
C ASN A 86 2.09 7.54 5.90
N LYS A 87 0.88 7.81 6.41
CA LYS A 87 0.73 8.49 7.70
C LYS A 87 1.32 7.65 8.83
N ALA A 88 1.04 6.35 8.86
CA ALA A 88 1.59 5.43 9.85
C ALA A 88 3.13 5.33 9.73
N LEU A 89 3.66 5.10 8.53
CA LEU A 89 5.10 4.98 8.29
C LEU A 89 5.89 6.26 8.62
N ARG A 90 5.30 7.43 8.43
CA ARG A 90 5.93 8.73 8.76
C ARG A 90 5.86 9.08 10.24
N SER A 91 5.04 8.37 11.01
CA SER A 91 4.94 8.56 12.46
C SER A 91 5.99 7.77 13.26
N GLU A 92 6.76 6.89 12.61
CA GLU A 92 7.89 6.16 13.21
C GLU A 92 9.20 6.97 13.28
#